data_AF-A0A8C5X071-F1
#
_entry.id   AF-A0A8C5X071-F1
#
_cell.length_a   1.000
_cell.length_b   1.000
_cell.length_c   1.000
_cell.angle_alpha   90.00
_cell.angle_beta   90.00
_cell.angle_gamma   90.00
#
_symmetry.space_group_name_H-M   'P 1'
#
loop_
_entity.id
_entity.type
_entity.pdbx_description
1 polymer ?
#
loop_
_entity_poly.entity_id
_entity_poly.type
_entity_poly.pdbx_seq_one_letter_code
_entity_poly.pdbx_strand_id
1 'polypeptide(L)' 'MAGLFRTLGIFGAFVAVVGAAFYPIYFRPLLLPEEYRKEQSINRAGVVQEDIQPAGLKVWSDPFGRK' A
#
# COMPACT_ATOMS: atom_id res chain seq x y z
N MET A 1 26.05 -17.07 -23.66
CA MET A 1 26.33 -16.20 -22.50
C MET A 1 25.76 -14.78 -22.64
N ALA A 2 25.99 -14.06 -23.74
CA ALA A 2 25.53 -12.67 -23.89
C ALA A 2 23.99 -12.48 -23.81
N GLY A 3 23.20 -13.42 -24.33
CA GLY A 3 21.73 -13.35 -24.28
C GLY A 3 21.17 -13.41 -22.85
N LEU A 4 21.75 -14.25 -21.99
CA LEU A 4 21.32 -14.39 -20.59
C LEU A 4 21.57 -13.10 -19.79
N PHE A 5 22.74 -12.50 -19.93
CA PHE A 5 23.07 -11.24 -19.26
C PHE A 5 22.15 -10.09 -19.70
N ARG A 6 21.79 -10.03 -20.98
CA ARG A 6 20.83 -9.04 -21.49
C ARG A 6 19.45 -9.24 -20.85
N THR A 7 18.95 -10.47 -20.80
CA THR A 7 17.64 -10.77 -20.19
C THR A 7 17.64 -10.45 -18.70
N LEU A 8 18.67 -10.84 -17.95
CA LEU A 8 18.80 -10.52 -16.54
C LEU A 8 18.88 -9.00 -16.30
N GLY A 9 19.62 -8.27 -17.14
CA GLY A 9 19.71 -6.81 -17.05
C GLY A 9 18.37 -6.11 -17.28
N ILE A 10 17.63 -6.50 -18.33
CA ILE A 10 16.32 -5.92 -18.64
C ILE A 10 15.31 -6.25 -17.54
N PHE A 11 15.24 -7.52 -17.11
CA PHE A 11 14.31 -7.94 -16.08
C PHE A 11 14.63 -7.29 -14.73
N GLY A 12 15.91 -7.24 -14.34
CA GLY A 12 16.34 -6.58 -13.11
C GLY A 12 16.01 -5.09 -13.10
N ALA A 13 16.25 -4.40 -14.22
CA ALA A 13 15.89 -2.99 -14.37
C ALA A 13 14.37 -2.79 -14.25
N PHE A 14 13.57 -3.65 -14.89
CA PHE A 14 12.12 -3.61 -14.77
C PHE A 14 11.65 -3.78 -13.32
N VAL A 15 12.12 -4.82 -12.63
CA VAL A 15 11.76 -5.07 -11.22
C VAL A 15 12.20 -3.92 -10.32
N ALA A 16 13.37 -3.33 -10.56
CA ALA A 16 13.86 -2.17 -9.81
C ALA A 16 12.94 -0.95 -9.99
N VAL A 17 12.51 -0.66 -11.24
CA VAL A 17 11.57 0.44 -11.51
C VAL A 17 10.22 0.20 -10.85
N VAL A 18 9.70 -1.02 -10.93
CA VAL A 18 8.45 -1.42 -10.25
C VAL A 18 8.60 -1.24 -8.74
N GLY A 19 9.65 -1.78 -8.13
CA GLY A 19 9.90 -1.65 -6.69
C GLY A 19 10.01 -0.18 -6.24
N ALA A 20 10.69 0.66 -7.02
CA ALA A 20 10.79 2.09 -6.75
C ALA A 20 9.43 2.80 -6.82
N ALA A 21 8.61 2.49 -7.83
CA ALA A 21 7.26 3.05 -7.96
C ALA A 21 6.33 2.61 -6.81
N PHE A 22 6.47 1.38 -6.33
CA PHE A 22 5.70 0.86 -5.19
C PHE A 22 6.26 1.24 -3.82
N TYR A 23 7.47 1.79 -3.74
CA TYR A 23 8.13 2.16 -2.48
C TYR A 23 7.24 3.00 -1.53
N PRO A 24 6.64 4.13 -1.95
CA PRO A 24 5.84 4.95 -1.04
C PRO A 24 4.50 4.31 -0.63
N ILE A 25 3.99 3.35 -1.41
CA ILE A 25 2.66 2.75 -1.22
C ILE A 25 2.73 1.51 -0.32
N TYR A 26 3.77 0.70 -0.50
CA TYR A 26 3.89 -0.60 0.18
C TYR A 26 5.05 -0.63 1.18
N PHE A 27 6.25 -0.29 0.73
CA PHE A 27 7.46 -0.48 1.54
C PHE A 27 7.61 0.58 2.64
N ARG A 28 7.48 1.89 2.32
CA ARG A 28 7.60 2.97 3.31
C ARG A 28 6.61 2.80 4.48
N PRO A 29 5.31 2.52 4.26
CA PRO A 29 4.37 2.29 5.36
C PRO A 29 4.74 1.12 6.27
N LEU A 30 5.32 0.05 5.71
CA LEU A 30 5.75 -1.12 6.48
C LEU A 30 7.05 -0.88 7.25
N LEU A 31 7.96 -0.09 6.69
CA LEU A 31 9.23 0.26 7.33
C LEU A 31 9.07 1.33 8.41
N LEU A 32 8.10 2.24 8.25
CA LEU A 32 7.86 3.39 9.15
C LEU A 32 6.39 3.41 9.61
N PRO A 33 5.92 2.39 10.36
CA PRO A 33 4.51 2.23 10.68
C PRO A 33 3.94 3.36 11.55
N GLU A 34 4.72 3.90 12.48
CA GLU A 34 4.26 4.97 13.37
C GLU A 34 4.12 6.32 12.64
N GLU A 35 5.08 6.64 11.76
CA GLU A 35 5.02 7.84 10.93
C GLU A 35 3.85 7.76 9.95
N TYR A 36 3.69 6.61 9.30
CA TYR A 36 2.56 6.36 8.43
C TYR A 36 1.22 6.42 9.17
N ARG A 37 1.10 5.86 10.38
CA ARG A 37 -0.11 5.95 11.21
C ARG A 37 -0.43 7.39 11.59
N LYS A 38 0.59 8.19 11.95
CA LYS A 38 0.42 9.62 12.23
C LYS A 38 -0.08 10.37 10.98
N GLU A 39 0.57 10.19 9.84
CA GLU A 39 0.13 10.77 8.55
C GLU A 39 -1.31 10.36 8.21
N GLN A 40 -1.66 9.08 8.38
CA GLN A 40 -3.02 8.58 8.14
C GLN A 40 -4.05 9.21 9.08
N SER A 41 -3.73 9.40 10.35
CA SER A 41 -4.64 10.05 11.30
C SER A 41 -4.97 11.50 10.91
N ILE A 42 -3.98 12.22 10.37
CA ILE A 42 -4.14 13.59 9.88
C ILE A 42 -4.93 13.59 8.56
N ASN A 43 -4.53 12.77 7.59
CA ASN A 43 -5.14 12.72 6.27
C ASN A 43 -6.59 12.19 6.28
N ARG A 44 -6.95 11.38 7.29
CA ARG A 44 -8.31 10.86 7.51
C ARG A 44 -9.05 11.60 8.62
N ALA A 45 -8.55 12.75 9.08
CA ALA A 45 -9.26 13.54 10.06
C ALA A 45 -10.63 13.96 9.49
N GLY A 46 -11.69 13.74 10.27
CA GLY A 46 -13.06 14.04 9.86
C GLY A 46 -13.71 13.02 8.92
N VAL A 47 -13.01 11.95 8.55
CA VAL A 47 -13.61 10.84 7.80
C VAL A 47 -14.29 9.88 8.77
N VAL A 48 -15.61 9.95 8.84
CA VAL A 48 -16.46 8.94 9.50
C VAL A 48 -16.71 7.84 8.48
N GLN A 49 -16.10 6.67 8.69
CA GLN A 49 -16.11 5.58 7.70
C GLN A 49 -17.51 5.03 7.46
N GLU A 50 -18.37 5.12 8.48
CA GLU A 50 -19.78 4.72 8.45
C GLU A 50 -20.59 5.58 7.48
N ASP A 51 -20.28 6.89 7.39
CA ASP A 51 -21.02 7.85 6.57
C ASP A 51 -20.66 7.77 5.08
N ILE A 52 -19.42 7.35 4.77
CA ILE A 52 -18.96 7.16 3.38
C ILE A 52 -19.48 5.84 2.81
N GLN A 53 -19.79 4.87 3.66
CA GLN A 53 -20.12 3.53 3.21
C GLN A 53 -21.55 3.43 2.69
N PRO A 54 -21.79 2.56 1.69
CA PRO A 54 -23.14 2.29 1.23
C PRO A 54 -23.98 1.74 2.40
N ALA A 55 -25.18 2.29 2.58
CA ALA A 55 -26.09 1.85 3.63
C ALA A 55 -26.34 0.34 3.55
N GLY A 56 -26.32 -0.35 4.70
CA GLY A 56 -26.55 -1.79 4.80
C GLY A 56 -25.31 -2.68 4.63
N LEU A 57 -24.12 -2.12 4.43
CA LEU A 57 -22.86 -2.86 4.40
C LEU A 57 -22.06 -2.69 5.70
N LYS A 58 -21.27 -3.70 6.06
CA LYS A 58 -20.41 -3.67 7.24
C LYS A 58 -19.23 -2.72 7.04
N VAL A 59 -18.91 -1.96 8.09
CA VAL A 59 -17.79 -1.02 8.12
C VAL A 59 -16.47 -1.70 7.75
N TRP A 60 -15.82 -1.28 6.65
CA TRP A 60 -14.55 -1.84 6.14
C TRP A 60 -13.33 -1.69 7.07
N SER A 61 -13.46 -0.99 8.18
CA SER A 61 -12.44 -0.93 9.22
C SER A 61 -12.25 -2.27 9.94
N ASP A 62 -13.26 -3.14 9.93
CA ASP A 62 -13.22 -4.44 10.58
C ASP A 62 -13.56 -5.61 9.62
N PRO A 63 -12.56 -6.08 8.83
CA PRO A 63 -12.76 -7.18 7.89
C PRO A 63 -13.05 -8.53 8.58
N PHE A 64 -12.80 -8.65 9.89
CA PHE A 64 -12.95 -9.91 10.64
C PHE A 64 -14.01 -9.86 11.73
N GLY A 65 -14.71 -8.73 11.87
CA GLY A 65 -15.59 -8.44 12.99
C GLY A 65 -16.33 -9.66 13.48
N ARG A 66 -15.92 -10.01 14.70
CA ARG A 66 -16.53 -11.01 15.54
C ARG A 66 -17.97 -10.56 15.79
N LYS A 67 -18.85 -11.56 15.88
CA LYS A 67 -20.29 -11.47 16.07
C LYS A 67 -20.71 -10.38 17.06
#